data_AF-A0A4R0X545-F1
#
_entry.id   AF-A0A4R0X545-F1
#
_cell.length_a   1.000
_cell.length_b   1.000
_cell.length_c   1.000
_cell.angle_alpha   90.00
_cell.angle_beta   90.00
_cell.angle_gamma   90.00
#
_symmetry.space_group_name_H-M   'P 1'
#
loop_
_entity.id
_entity.type
_entity.pdbx_description
1 polymer ?
#
loop_
_entity_poly.entity_id
_entity_poly.type
_entity_poly.pdbx_seq_one_letter_code
_entity_poly.pdbx_strand_id
1 'polypeptide(L)'
;MFDRERHPMADRLTVQEFFDALREQKINPLVDTKAVRASVDARVLARCASYPIQGRWPVLDLESAYQQTLNELPDVLDLVRNGYTGTVNLREYDNTYTIDEWFGDFAEQWALSDMPHIRAAMLELLPPTSTWLSPTLWLAYKNVSRAPRGSWVRRLIGR
;
A
#
# COMPACT_ATOMS: atom_id res chain seq x y z
N MET A 1 -10.65 19.42 -41.78
CA MET A 1 -10.91 20.35 -40.66
C MET A 1 -11.30 19.48 -39.48
N PHE A 2 -10.29 18.95 -38.77
CA PHE A 2 -10.51 18.14 -37.57
C PHE A 2 -10.42 19.09 -36.40
N ASP A 3 -11.57 19.33 -35.79
CA ASP A 3 -11.71 20.23 -34.67
C ASP A 3 -10.88 19.74 -33.48
N ARG A 4 -10.11 20.66 -32.92
CA ARG A 4 -9.33 20.46 -31.70
C ARG A 4 -10.28 20.62 -30.53
N GLU A 5 -10.79 19.53 -30.00
CA GLU A 5 -11.42 19.54 -28.68
C GLU A 5 -10.61 18.69 -27.70
N ARG A 6 -9.73 19.40 -26.99
CA ARG A 6 -9.33 19.20 -25.58
C ARG A 6 -9.44 17.76 -25.06
N HIS A 7 -8.30 17.11 -24.83
CA HIS A 7 -8.22 16.11 -23.76
C HIS A 7 -8.71 16.82 -22.48
N PRO A 8 -9.89 16.50 -21.92
CA PRO A 8 -10.31 17.15 -20.69
C PRO A 8 -9.30 16.74 -19.62
N MET A 9 -9.06 17.63 -18.67
CA MET A 9 -8.39 17.33 -17.41
C MET A 9 -8.89 15.99 -16.88
N ALA A 10 -8.10 14.90 -17.04
CA ALA A 10 -8.50 13.55 -16.66
C ALA A 10 -9.11 13.56 -15.25
N ASP A 11 -10.32 13.00 -15.13
CA ASP A 11 -11.26 13.15 -14.03
C ASP A 11 -10.58 13.34 -12.66
N ARG A 12 -10.64 14.57 -12.14
CA ARG A 12 -10.14 14.88 -10.80
C ARG A 12 -11.29 14.85 -9.80
N LEU A 13 -11.18 14.00 -8.80
CA LEU A 13 -12.20 13.80 -7.78
C LEU A 13 -11.68 14.19 -6.40
N THR A 14 -12.60 14.58 -5.52
CA THR A 14 -12.36 14.51 -4.08
C THR A 14 -12.31 13.05 -3.64
N VAL A 15 -11.73 12.77 -2.47
CA VAL A 15 -11.79 11.42 -1.87
C VAL A 15 -13.25 10.97 -1.71
N GLN A 16 -14.16 11.89 -1.34
CA GLN A 16 -15.58 11.58 -1.21
C GLN A 16 -16.19 11.11 -2.55
N GLU A 17 -16.04 11.91 -3.61
CA GLU A 17 -16.55 11.60 -4.95
C GLU A 17 -15.97 10.29 -5.49
N PHE A 18 -14.70 9.99 -5.18
CA PHE A 18 -14.06 8.73 -5.54
C PHE A 18 -14.75 7.51 -4.90
N PHE A 19 -15.00 7.54 -3.59
CA PHE A 19 -15.69 6.43 -2.93
C PHE A 19 -17.15 6.30 -3.37
N ASP A 20 -17.81 7.43 -3.67
CA ASP A 20 -19.17 7.39 -4.22
C ASP A 20 -19.18 6.75 -5.62
N ALA A 21 -18.20 7.06 -6.47
CA ALA A 21 -18.01 6.41 -7.77
C ALA A 21 -17.71 4.91 -7.66
N LEU A 22 -16.85 4.48 -6.71
CA LEU A 22 -16.59 3.05 -6.46
C LEU A 22 -17.88 2.31 -6.06
N ARG A 23 -18.74 2.95 -5.27
CA ARG A 23 -20.04 2.39 -4.84
C ARG A 23 -21.00 2.26 -6.00
N GLU A 24 -21.10 3.28 -6.84
CA GLU A 24 -21.93 3.27 -8.06
C GLU A 24 -21.51 2.16 -9.03
N GLN A 25 -20.20 1.94 -9.17
CA GLN A 25 -19.63 0.92 -10.04
C GLN A 25 -19.64 -0.50 -9.44
N LYS A 26 -20.08 -0.65 -8.17
CA LYS A 26 -20.15 -1.95 -7.47
C LYS A 26 -18.80 -2.70 -7.45
N ILE A 27 -17.70 -1.96 -7.29
CA ILE A 27 -16.34 -2.52 -7.18
C ILE A 27 -16.27 -3.40 -5.91
N ASN A 28 -15.73 -4.61 -6.01
CA ASN A 28 -15.58 -5.52 -4.88
C ASN A 28 -14.10 -5.96 -4.73
N PRO A 29 -13.50 -5.88 -3.53
CA PRO A 29 -14.09 -5.35 -2.30
C PRO A 29 -14.12 -3.82 -2.23
N LEU A 30 -15.30 -3.30 -1.91
CA LEU A 30 -15.48 -1.92 -1.45
C LEU A 30 -15.32 -1.88 0.06
N VAL A 31 -14.22 -1.31 0.54
CA VAL A 31 -14.01 -1.04 1.96
C VAL A 31 -14.16 0.46 2.18
N ASP A 32 -15.38 0.86 2.53
CA ASP A 32 -15.72 2.26 2.72
C ASP A 32 -15.97 2.56 4.21
N THR A 33 -14.89 2.84 4.92
CA THR A 33 -14.95 3.26 6.33
C THR A 33 -14.29 4.62 6.52
N LYS A 34 -14.64 5.33 7.60
CA LYS A 34 -14.00 6.60 7.94
C LYS A 34 -12.47 6.49 8.06
N ALA A 35 -11.98 5.38 8.60
CA ALA A 35 -10.55 5.13 8.73
C ALA A 35 -9.88 4.91 7.37
N VAL A 36 -10.51 4.16 6.46
CA VAL A 36 -10.00 3.95 5.10
C VAL A 36 -10.00 5.25 4.31
N ARG A 37 -11.08 6.04 4.35
CA ARG A 37 -11.13 7.36 3.71
C ARG A 37 -10.03 8.29 4.21
N ALA A 38 -9.78 8.33 5.52
CA ALA A 38 -8.72 9.14 6.11
C ALA A 38 -7.31 8.69 5.68
N SER A 39 -7.09 7.38 5.55
CA SER A 39 -5.81 6.84 5.06
C SER A 39 -5.59 7.16 3.57
N VAL A 40 -6.63 7.01 2.74
CA VAL A 40 -6.59 7.42 1.32
C VAL A 40 -6.28 8.91 1.19
N ASP A 41 -6.95 9.75 1.98
CA ASP A 41 -6.75 11.20 1.99
C ASP A 41 -5.31 11.59 2.34
N ALA A 42 -4.76 11.02 3.42
CA ALA A 42 -3.37 11.27 3.82
C ALA A 42 -2.36 10.83 2.73
N ARG A 43 -2.61 9.69 2.07
CA ARG A 43 -1.73 9.14 1.04
C ARG A 43 -1.77 9.94 -0.25
N VAL A 44 -2.95 10.33 -0.71
CA VAL A 44 -3.08 11.14 -1.92
C VAL A 44 -2.52 12.55 -1.70
N LEU A 45 -2.67 13.12 -0.49
CA LEU A 45 -2.02 14.39 -0.12
C LEU A 45 -0.49 14.29 -0.21
N ALA A 46 0.10 13.22 0.33
CA ALA A 46 1.54 13.01 0.27
C ALA A 46 2.03 12.82 -1.17
N ARG A 47 1.34 11.96 -1.94
CA ARG A 47 1.70 11.63 -3.34
C ARG A 47 1.56 12.82 -4.28
N CYS A 48 0.54 13.66 -4.07
CA CYS A 48 0.20 14.79 -4.92
C CYS A 48 0.56 16.15 -4.29
N ALA A 49 1.47 16.18 -3.32
CA ALA A 49 1.85 17.40 -2.60
C ALA A 49 2.33 18.53 -3.54
N SER A 50 2.97 18.18 -4.66
CA SER A 50 3.47 19.12 -5.66
C SER A 50 2.42 19.58 -6.68
N TYR A 51 1.19 19.06 -6.62
CA TYR A 51 0.18 19.33 -7.64
C TYR A 51 -0.40 20.74 -7.46
N PRO A 52 -0.68 21.46 -8.55
CA PRO A 52 -1.16 22.85 -8.48
C PRO A 52 -2.59 22.98 -7.94
N ILE A 53 -3.39 21.93 -8.05
CA ILE A 53 -4.77 21.89 -7.53
C ILE A 53 -4.80 20.88 -6.38
N GLN A 54 -5.03 21.38 -5.18
CA GLN A 54 -5.13 20.62 -3.94
C GLN A 54 -6.60 20.28 -3.64
N GLY A 55 -6.85 19.12 -3.03
CA GLY A 55 -8.19 18.66 -2.65
C GLY A 55 -9.01 18.03 -3.79
N ARG A 56 -8.51 18.04 -5.03
CA ARG A 56 -9.05 17.26 -6.15
C ARG A 56 -7.93 16.60 -6.93
N TRP A 57 -7.97 15.28 -6.95
CA TRP A 57 -6.86 14.42 -7.34
C TRP A 57 -7.23 13.61 -8.58
N PRO A 58 -6.29 13.34 -9.50
CA PRO A 58 -6.55 12.41 -10.58
C PRO A 58 -7.03 11.06 -10.05
N VAL A 59 -8.01 10.45 -10.73
CA VAL A 59 -8.55 9.13 -10.36
C VAL A 59 -7.45 8.10 -10.16
N LEU A 60 -6.42 8.07 -11.01
CA LEU A 60 -5.31 7.11 -10.90
C LEU A 60 -4.54 7.23 -9.58
N ASP A 61 -4.33 8.45 -9.08
CA ASP A 61 -3.66 8.67 -7.80
C ASP A 61 -4.54 8.24 -6.62
N LEU A 62 -5.85 8.46 -6.72
CA LEU A 62 -6.85 7.99 -5.75
C LEU A 62 -6.96 6.47 -5.72
N GLU A 63 -7.00 5.82 -6.88
CA GLU A 63 -6.98 4.36 -7.01
C GLU A 63 -5.71 3.78 -6.39
N SER A 64 -4.56 4.38 -6.69
CA SER A 64 -3.27 3.98 -6.11
C SER A 64 -3.27 4.12 -4.59
N ALA A 65 -3.75 5.26 -4.06
CA ALA A 65 -3.85 5.50 -2.62
C ALA A 65 -4.86 4.55 -1.93
N TYR A 66 -5.97 4.23 -2.61
CA TYR A 66 -6.96 3.26 -2.13
C TYR A 66 -6.41 1.84 -2.10
N GLN A 67 -5.76 1.39 -3.17
CA GLN A 67 -5.12 0.08 -3.22
C GLN A 67 -4.05 -0.07 -2.13
N GLN A 68 -3.25 0.98 -1.92
CA GLN A 68 -2.25 1.05 -0.86
C GLN A 68 -2.89 0.96 0.53
N THR A 69 -4.00 1.67 0.75
CA THR A 69 -4.76 1.59 2.01
C THR A 69 -5.32 0.20 2.26
N LEU A 70 -5.91 -0.43 1.24
CA LEU A 70 -6.47 -1.79 1.37
C LEU A 70 -5.41 -2.83 1.72
N ASN A 71 -4.24 -2.69 1.12
CA ASN A 71 -3.08 -3.52 1.38
C ASN A 71 -2.67 -3.46 2.87
N GLU A 72 -2.76 -2.30 3.53
CA GLU A 72 -2.41 -2.10 4.94
C GLU A 72 -3.48 -2.53 5.95
N LEU A 73 -4.64 -2.99 5.51
CA LEU A 73 -5.68 -3.36 6.45
C LEU A 73 -5.28 -4.63 7.26
N PRO A 74 -5.57 -4.71 8.57
CA PRO A 74 -5.26 -5.91 9.38
C PRO A 74 -5.86 -7.21 8.84
N ASP A 75 -6.95 -7.10 8.11
CA ASP A 75 -7.84 -8.14 7.62
C ASP A 75 -7.68 -8.38 6.10
N VAL A 76 -6.50 -8.10 5.53
CA VAL A 76 -6.21 -8.35 4.10
C VAL A 76 -6.55 -9.78 3.67
N LEU A 77 -6.42 -10.77 4.56
CA LEU A 77 -6.84 -12.15 4.26
C LEU A 77 -8.34 -12.27 3.99
N ASP A 78 -9.17 -11.54 4.74
CA ASP A 78 -10.62 -11.52 4.52
C ASP A 78 -10.97 -10.71 3.26
N LEU A 79 -10.20 -9.66 2.94
CA LEU A 79 -10.31 -8.95 1.67
C LEU A 79 -9.99 -9.86 0.48
N VAL A 80 -8.93 -10.68 0.57
CA VAL A 80 -8.57 -11.65 -0.48
C VAL A 80 -9.68 -12.69 -0.67
N ARG A 81 -10.26 -13.21 0.42
CA ARG A 81 -11.42 -14.11 0.36
C ARG A 81 -12.62 -13.46 -0.32
N ASN A 82 -12.77 -12.15 -0.18
CA ASN A 82 -13.81 -11.35 -0.83
C ASN A 82 -13.43 -10.88 -2.25
N GLY A 83 -12.36 -11.42 -2.83
CA GLY A 83 -11.97 -11.18 -4.22
C GLY A 83 -10.93 -10.07 -4.42
N TYR A 84 -10.34 -9.52 -3.35
CA TYR A 84 -9.19 -8.61 -3.49
C TYR A 84 -7.99 -9.37 -4.05
N THR A 85 -7.54 -8.99 -5.24
CA THR A 85 -6.35 -9.58 -5.86
C THR A 85 -5.12 -8.69 -5.70
N GLY A 86 -5.17 -7.65 -4.85
CA GLY A 86 -4.08 -6.70 -4.73
C GLY A 86 -2.77 -7.37 -4.36
N THR A 87 -1.85 -7.35 -5.31
CA THR A 87 -0.46 -7.73 -5.13
C THR A 87 0.35 -6.46 -4.93
N VAL A 88 1.31 -6.48 -4.01
CA VAL A 88 2.52 -5.68 -4.18
C VAL A 88 3.12 -6.20 -5.48
N ASN A 89 2.85 -5.50 -6.59
CA ASN A 89 3.40 -5.87 -7.87
C ASN A 89 4.87 -5.48 -7.80
N LEU A 90 5.68 -6.45 -7.39
CA LEU A 90 7.12 -6.38 -7.45
C LEU A 90 7.47 -6.49 -8.94
N ARG A 91 7.25 -5.38 -9.65
CA ARG A 91 7.45 -5.22 -11.10
C ARG A 91 8.67 -6.02 -11.49
N GLU A 92 8.49 -7.16 -12.14
CA GLU A 92 9.49 -7.97 -12.84
C GLU A 92 10.91 -7.43 -12.67
N TYR A 93 11.44 -7.51 -11.45
CA TYR A 93 12.57 -6.67 -11.09
C TYR A 93 13.75 -7.27 -11.81
N ASP A 94 14.36 -6.46 -12.68
CA ASP A 94 15.57 -6.90 -13.35
C ASP A 94 16.61 -7.28 -12.28
N ASN A 95 17.53 -8.14 -12.66
CA ASN A 95 18.51 -8.80 -11.79
C ASN A 95 19.41 -7.82 -11.00
N THR A 96 19.30 -6.51 -11.22
CA THR A 96 20.03 -5.44 -10.53
C THR A 96 19.30 -4.85 -9.33
N TYR A 97 18.00 -5.10 -9.17
CA TYR A 97 17.22 -4.54 -8.06
C TYR A 97 17.55 -5.25 -6.73
N THR A 98 18.08 -4.49 -5.78
CA THR A 98 18.57 -5.05 -4.51
C THR A 98 17.45 -5.26 -3.50
N ILE A 99 17.68 -6.18 -2.55
CA ILE A 99 16.73 -6.41 -1.45
C ILE A 99 16.53 -5.17 -0.57
N ASP A 100 17.53 -4.28 -0.52
CA ASP A 100 17.47 -3.05 0.27
C ASP A 100 16.61 -1.97 -0.39
N GLU A 101 16.68 -1.87 -1.72
CA GLU A 101 15.78 -1.02 -2.53
C GLU A 101 14.35 -1.55 -2.45
N TRP A 102 14.19 -2.88 -2.51
CA TRP A 102 12.89 -3.54 -2.32
C TRP A 102 12.23 -3.20 -0.99
N PHE A 103 12.98 -3.30 0.11
CA PHE A 103 12.44 -2.94 1.43
C PHE A 103 12.16 -1.45 1.55
N GLY A 104 12.96 -0.61 0.90
CA GLY A 104 12.73 0.84 0.81
C GLY A 104 11.40 1.15 0.13
N ASP A 105 11.18 0.60 -1.07
CA ASP A 105 9.94 0.80 -1.82
C ASP A 105 8.74 0.18 -1.10
N PHE A 106 8.89 -0.99 -0.47
CA PHE A 106 7.84 -1.60 0.36
C PHE A 106 7.50 -0.70 1.55
N ALA A 107 8.49 -0.18 2.26
CA ALA A 107 8.25 0.68 3.41
C ALA A 107 7.67 2.03 3.00
N GLU A 108 8.13 2.63 1.90
CA GLU A 108 7.58 3.86 1.34
C GLU A 108 6.13 3.65 0.88
N GLN A 109 5.90 2.59 0.10
CA GLN A 109 4.58 2.18 -0.35
C GLN A 109 3.66 1.80 0.81
N TRP A 110 4.15 1.58 2.03
CA TRP A 110 3.25 1.27 3.15
C TRP A 110 3.34 2.29 4.30
N ALA A 111 4.08 3.39 4.10
CA ALA A 111 4.45 4.37 5.13
C ALA A 111 4.96 3.71 6.44
N LEU A 112 5.80 2.70 6.31
CA LEU A 112 6.30 1.87 7.40
C LEU A 112 7.64 2.35 7.93
N SER A 113 7.92 2.01 9.17
CA SER A 113 9.29 2.14 9.70
C SER A 113 10.20 1.14 9.01
N ASP A 114 11.18 1.69 8.30
CA ASP A 114 12.19 0.94 7.57
C ASP A 114 13.51 0.90 8.35
N MET A 115 13.72 -0.17 9.12
CA MET A 115 14.91 -0.34 9.94
C MET A 115 15.58 -1.68 9.61
N PRO A 116 16.93 -1.77 9.60
CA PRO A 116 17.63 -3.00 9.24
C PRO A 116 17.17 -4.25 10.02
N HIS A 117 16.85 -4.09 11.31
CA HIS A 117 16.37 -5.19 12.15
C HIS A 117 14.93 -5.62 11.81
N ILE A 118 14.09 -4.70 11.31
CA ILE A 118 12.73 -5.03 10.84
C ILE A 118 12.84 -5.83 9.55
N ARG A 119 13.70 -5.40 8.62
CA ARG A 119 13.98 -6.10 7.36
C ARG A 119 14.42 -7.53 7.59
N ALA A 120 15.45 -7.73 8.41
CA ALA A 120 16.00 -9.05 8.72
C ALA A 120 14.94 -9.98 9.34
N ALA A 121 14.18 -9.50 10.32
CA ALA A 121 13.15 -10.31 10.97
C ALA A 121 11.95 -10.59 10.05
N MET A 122 11.63 -9.71 9.10
CA MET A 122 10.63 -9.98 8.07
C MET A 122 11.10 -11.08 7.11
N LEU A 123 12.36 -11.04 6.65
CA LEU A 123 12.92 -12.05 5.77
C LEU A 123 12.90 -13.46 6.39
N GLU A 124 13.09 -13.57 7.71
CA GLU A 124 12.98 -14.86 8.42
C GLU A 124 11.55 -15.44 8.41
N LEU A 125 10.52 -14.60 8.26
CA LEU A 125 9.11 -15.00 8.27
C LEU A 125 8.54 -15.23 6.86
N LEU A 126 9.23 -14.75 5.82
CA LEU A 126 8.76 -14.84 4.44
C LEU A 126 9.24 -16.13 3.78
N PRO A 127 8.38 -16.81 2.99
CA PRO A 127 8.80 -17.99 2.27
C PRO A 127 9.86 -17.64 1.22
N PRO A 128 10.80 -18.55 0.90
CA PRO A 128 11.79 -18.33 -0.15
C PRO A 128 11.11 -18.40 -1.52
N THR A 129 10.60 -17.26 -1.99
CA THR A 129 9.89 -17.10 -3.27
C THR A 129 10.26 -15.76 -3.89
N SER A 130 10.25 -15.68 -5.23
CA SER A 130 10.51 -14.43 -5.98
C SER A 130 9.35 -13.43 -5.94
N THR A 131 8.19 -13.81 -5.39
CA THR A 131 7.03 -12.93 -5.28
C THR A 131 6.26 -13.24 -4.00
N TRP A 132 5.98 -12.20 -3.20
CA TRP A 132 5.21 -12.33 -1.96
C TRP A 132 3.86 -11.62 -2.09
N LEU A 133 2.80 -12.29 -1.65
CA LEU A 133 1.46 -11.69 -1.60
C LEU A 133 1.42 -10.62 -0.50
N SER A 134 0.71 -9.51 -0.77
CA SER A 134 0.49 -8.40 0.19
C SER A 134 0.09 -8.86 1.61
N PRO A 135 -0.88 -9.79 1.80
CA PRO A 135 -1.20 -10.27 3.15
C PRO A 135 -0.03 -10.93 3.88
N THR A 136 0.86 -11.62 3.14
CA THR A 136 2.03 -12.30 3.73
C THR A 136 3.06 -11.27 4.18
N LEU A 137 3.33 -10.27 3.33
CA LEU A 137 4.23 -9.14 3.65
C LEU A 137 3.74 -8.34 4.86
N TRP A 138 2.44 -8.05 4.89
CA TRP A 138 1.83 -7.29 5.97
C TRP A 138 1.84 -8.04 7.31
N LEU A 139 1.51 -9.33 7.28
CA LEU A 139 1.55 -10.16 8.48
C LEU A 139 2.98 -10.26 9.03
N ALA A 140 3.97 -10.44 8.15
CA ALA A 140 5.38 -10.43 8.54
C ALA A 140 5.76 -9.09 9.21
N TYR A 141 5.41 -7.96 8.58
CA TYR A 141 5.67 -6.63 9.17
C TYR A 141 5.00 -6.45 10.53
N LYS A 142 3.72 -6.81 10.69
CA LYS A 142 3.01 -6.69 11.98
C LYS A 142 3.62 -7.56 13.06
N ASN A 143 4.01 -8.78 12.73
CA ASN A 143 4.60 -9.69 13.70
C ASN A 143 5.92 -9.14 14.21
N VAL A 144 6.72 -8.54 13.33
CA VAL A 144 8.00 -7.92 13.68
C VAL A 144 7.80 -6.61 14.47
N SER A 145 6.87 -5.75 14.04
CA SER A 145 6.61 -4.45 14.68
C SER A 145 5.87 -4.54 16.01
N ARG A 146 5.12 -5.63 16.27
CA ARG A 146 4.44 -5.89 17.55
C ARG A 146 5.30 -6.63 18.56
N ALA A 147 6.45 -7.17 18.17
CA ALA A 147 7.34 -7.85 19.11
C ALA A 147 7.84 -6.83 20.16
N PRO A 148 7.71 -7.11 21.47
CA PRO A 148 8.24 -6.22 22.50
C PRO A 148 9.75 -6.09 22.28
N ARG A 149 10.26 -4.85 22.25
CA ARG A 149 11.70 -4.50 22.16
C ARG A 149 12.60 -5.23 23.17
N GLY A 150 12.03 -5.97 24.14
CA GLY A 150 12.74 -6.77 25.14
C GLY A 150 13.01 -8.25 24.81
N SER A 151 12.52 -8.82 23.70
CA SER A 151 12.71 -10.27 23.44
C SER A 151 14.07 -10.63 22.83
N TRP A 152 14.73 -9.70 22.13
CA TRP A 152 16.04 -9.96 21.51
C TRP A 152 17.18 -9.98 22.54
N VAL A 153 17.10 -9.12 23.56
CA VAL A 153 18.10 -9.06 24.65
C VAL A 153 18.14 -10.36 25.47
N ARG A 154 17.01 -11.06 25.62
CA ARG A 154 16.98 -12.37 26.31
C ARG A 154 17.60 -13.51 25.50
N ARG A 155 17.65 -13.42 24.16
CA ARG A 155 18.33 -14.45 23.33
C ARG A 155 19.85 -14.26 23.26
N LEU A 156 20.36 -13.05 23.45
CA LEU A 156 21.80 -12.76 23.47
C LEU A 156 22.48 -12.96 24.85
N ILE A 157 21.70 -13.03 25.94
CA ILE A 157 22.23 -13.15 27.32
C ILE A 157 21.96 -14.55 27.93
N GLY A 158 21.41 -15.50 27.17
CA GLY A 158 20.91 -16.75 27.75
C GLY A 158 21.04 -18.00 26.88
N ARG A 159 22.27 -18.41 26.58
CA ARG A 159 22.79 -19.77 26.84
C ARG A 159 24.32 -19.80 26.70
#